data_AF-A0A379SDN4-F1
#
_entry.id   AF-A0A379SDN4-F1
#
_cell.length_a   1.000
_cell.length_b   1.000
_cell.length_c   1.000
_cell.angle_alpha   90.00
_cell.angle_beta   90.00
_cell.angle_gamma   90.00
#
_symmetry.space_group_name_H-M   'P 1'
#
loop_
_entity.id
_entity.type
_entity.pdbx_description
1 polymer ?
#
loop_
_entity_poly.entity_id
_entity_poly.type
_entity_poly.pdbx_seq_one_letter_code
_entity_poly.pdbx_strand_id
1 'polypeptide(L)' 'MSKKNDEGEDLPLQDWEENTFDVQTSVPPQLVFKNDEFIGMRINSVIYEFGQDEGSVTYKITGAVYGKRILKP' A
#
# COMPACT_ATOMS: atom_id res chain seq x y z
N MET A 1 14.97 -18.04 10.16
CA MET A 1 14.19 -17.94 11.41
C MET A 1 12.72 -18.02 11.02
N SER A 2 11.97 -18.98 11.58
CA SER A 2 10.51 -19.12 11.41
C SER A 2 9.77 -18.06 12.22
N LYS A 3 8.55 -17.70 11.80
CA LYS A 3 7.61 -16.95 12.65
C LYS A 3 6.60 -17.94 13.18
N LYS A 4 6.31 -17.90 14.48
CA LYS A 4 5.27 -18.78 15.07
C LYS A 4 3.88 -18.20 14.82
N ASN A 5 2.90 -19.07 14.53
CA ASN A 5 1.48 -18.70 14.52
C ASN A 5 0.93 -18.63 15.97
N ASP A 6 -0.33 -18.24 16.10
CA ASP A 6 -1.02 -18.11 17.40
C ASP A 6 -1.15 -19.45 18.14
N GLU A 7 -0.94 -20.57 17.43
CA GLU A 7 -0.96 -21.94 17.96
C GLU A 7 0.46 -22.47 18.27
N GLY A 8 1.50 -21.65 18.09
CA GLY A 8 2.89 -21.98 18.42
C GLY A 8 3.63 -22.82 17.38
N GLU A 9 3.03 -23.07 16.22
CA GLU A 9 3.62 -23.78 15.09
C GLU A 9 4.57 -22.87 14.31
N ASP A 10 5.70 -23.45 13.88
CA ASP A 10 6.68 -22.75 13.05
C ASP A 10 6.14 -22.63 11.61
N LEU A 11 5.70 -21.42 11.24
CA LEU A 11 5.35 -21.15 9.86
C LEU A 11 6.61 -20.89 9.03
N PRO A 12 6.67 -21.43 7.80
CA PRO A 12 7.72 -21.06 6.87
C PRO A 12 7.67 -19.55 6.64
N LEU A 13 8.84 -18.94 6.70
CA LEU A 13 8.96 -17.51 6.47
C LEU A 13 8.60 -17.21 5.02
N GLN A 14 7.58 -16.38 4.81
CA GLN A 14 7.22 -15.94 3.47
C GLN A 14 8.40 -15.20 2.84
N ASP A 15 8.61 -15.44 1.54
CA ASP A 15 9.62 -14.79 0.72
C ASP A 15 9.25 -13.36 0.31
N TRP A 16 8.02 -12.95 0.63
CA TRP A 16 7.49 -11.60 0.49
C TRP A 16 7.25 -10.92 1.84
N GLU A 17 7.21 -9.59 1.81
CA GLU A 17 6.83 -8.75 2.95
C GLU A 17 5.84 -7.65 2.52
N GLU A 18 4.93 -7.30 3.41
CA GLU A 18 3.97 -6.21 3.22
C GLU A 18 4.60 -4.90 3.70
N ASN A 19 4.62 -3.88 2.83
CA ASN A 19 5.01 -2.52 3.16
C ASN A 19 3.82 -1.58 2.97
N THR A 20 3.40 -0.89 4.02
CA THR A 20 2.29 0.07 3.93
C THR A 20 2.78 1.43 3.43
N PHE A 21 1.89 2.15 2.75
CA PHE A 21 2.14 3.52 2.31
C PHE A 21 0.96 4.43 2.63
N ASP A 22 1.30 5.71 2.81
CA ASP A 22 0.37 6.83 2.95
C ASP A 22 0.91 7.95 2.05
N VAL A 23 0.09 8.43 1.11
CA VAL A 23 0.45 9.49 0.19
C VAL A 23 -0.66 10.53 0.08
N GLN A 24 -0.25 11.79 0.11
CA GLN A 24 -1.10 12.93 -0.18
C GLN A 24 -0.67 13.56 -1.50
N THR A 25 -1.60 13.74 -2.45
CA THR A 25 -1.31 14.24 -3.79
C THR A 25 -2.47 15.08 -4.35
N SER A 26 -2.17 15.97 -5.29
CA SER A 26 -3.18 16.65 -6.13
C SER A 26 -3.45 15.91 -7.45
N VAL A 27 -2.73 14.81 -7.71
CA VAL A 27 -2.91 13.99 -8.91
C VAL A 27 -4.09 13.02 -8.69
N PRO A 28 -5.12 13.03 -9.56
CA PRO A 28 -6.23 12.11 -9.46
C PRO A 28 -5.78 10.64 -9.44
N PRO A 29 -6.30 9.82 -8.50
CA PRO A 29 -5.97 8.39 -8.40
C PRO A 29 -6.21 7.62 -9.71
N GLN A 30 -7.23 8.02 -10.48
CA GLN A 30 -7.58 7.43 -11.78
C GLN A 30 -6.48 7.62 -12.85
N LEU A 31 -5.61 8.62 -12.68
CA LEU A 31 -4.48 8.85 -13.57
C LEU A 31 -3.24 8.05 -13.16
N VAL A 32 -3.15 7.68 -11.88
CA VAL A 32 -2.03 6.92 -11.32
C VAL A 32 -2.30 5.43 -11.44
N PHE A 33 -3.43 4.95 -10.92
CA PHE A 33 -3.78 3.54 -10.86
C PHE A 33 -4.64 3.14 -12.05
N LYS A 34 -4.00 3.02 -13.22
CA LYS A 34 -4.65 2.55 -14.43
C LYS A 34 -4.60 1.03 -14.48
N ASN A 35 -5.76 0.41 -14.71
CA ASN A 35 -5.90 -1.05 -14.89
C ASN A 35 -5.17 -1.84 -13.78
N ASP A 36 -4.37 -2.83 -14.17
CA ASP A 36 -3.64 -3.78 -13.33
C ASP A 36 -2.11 -3.55 -13.40
N GLU A 37 -1.66 -2.33 -13.70
CA GLU A 37 -0.25 -1.99 -13.92
C GLU A 37 0.65 -2.21 -12.69
N PHE A 38 0.07 -2.24 -11.48
CA PHE A 38 0.80 -2.37 -10.21
C PHE A 38 0.52 -3.71 -9.54
N ILE A 39 1.18 -4.75 -10.03
CA ILE A 39 1.12 -6.11 -9.46
C ILE A 39 1.68 -6.09 -8.03
N GLY A 40 0.98 -6.78 -7.12
CA GLY A 40 1.41 -6.85 -5.72
C GLY A 40 1.12 -5.58 -4.93
N MET A 41 0.23 -4.70 -5.41
CA MET A 41 -0.23 -3.55 -4.64
C MET A 41 -1.71 -3.70 -4.28
N ARG A 42 -2.06 -3.29 -3.05
CA ARG A 42 -3.43 -3.18 -2.57
C ARG A 42 -3.69 -1.74 -2.14
N ILE A 43 -4.73 -1.12 -2.70
CA ILE A 43 -5.23 0.16 -2.21
C ILE A 43 -6.22 -0.11 -1.08
N ASN A 44 -5.99 0.51 0.07
CA ASN A 44 -6.84 0.37 1.26
C ASN A 44 -7.87 1.49 1.34
N SER A 45 -7.48 2.73 1.04
CA SER A 45 -8.40 3.87 1.05
C SER A 45 -7.98 4.97 0.07
N VAL A 46 -8.98 5.70 -0.41
CA VAL A 46 -8.81 6.93 -1.19
C VAL A 46 -9.81 7.95 -0.63
N ILE A 47 -9.30 9.03 -0.05
CA ILE A 47 -10.10 10.13 0.51
C ILE A 47 -9.95 11.35 -0.39
N TYR A 48 -11.07 11.96 -0.74
CA TYR A 48 -11.16 13.17 -1.57
C TYR A 48 -11.43 14.36 -0.66
N GLU A 49 -10.57 15.36 -0.71
CA GLU A 49 -10.71 16.60 0.05
C GLU A 49 -10.88 17.76 -0.92
N PHE A 50 -12.04 18.42 -0.88
CA PHE A 50 -12.35 19.58 -1.71
C PHE A 50 -12.12 20.86 -0.91
N GLY A 51 -11.19 21.70 -1.36
CA GLY A 51 -10.93 23.00 -0.76
C GLY A 51 -12.09 23.98 -1.00
N GLN A 52 -12.43 24.79 0.01
CA GLN A 52 -13.54 25.76 -0.09
C GLN A 52 -13.21 26.96 -0.99
N ASP A 53 -11.93 27.29 -1.17
CA ASP A 53 -11.55 28.59 -1.70
C ASP A 53 -11.14 28.58 -3.19
N GLU A 54 -10.64 27.47 -3.74
CA GLU A 54 -10.12 27.45 -5.12
C GLU A 54 -10.17 26.07 -5.80
N GLY A 55 -11.35 25.45 -5.92
CA GLY A 55 -11.57 24.28 -6.80
C GLY A 55 -10.56 23.13 -6.67
N SER A 56 -9.82 23.07 -5.55
CA SER A 56 -8.64 22.25 -5.40
C SER A 56 -9.08 20.94 -4.77
N VAL A 57 -8.65 19.85 -5.39
CA VAL A 57 -8.93 18.50 -4.91
C VAL A 57 -7.61 17.90 -4.44
N THR A 58 -7.56 17.51 -3.17
CA THR A 58 -6.46 16.75 -2.60
C THR A 58 -6.92 15.32 -2.37
N TYR A 59 -6.03 14.37 -2.65
CA TYR A 59 -6.27 12.95 -2.49
C TYR A 59 -5.33 12.41 -1.43
N LYS A 60 -5.88 11.75 -0.42
CA LYS A 60 -5.12 10.97 0.56
C LYS A 60 -5.33 9.49 0.26
N ILE A 61 -4.26 8.77 0.01
CA ILE A 61 -4.30 7.39 -0.48
C ILE A 61 -3.48 6.54 0.47
N THR A 62 -4.08 5.48 0.99
CA THR A 62 -3.37 4.50 1.80
C THR A 62 -3.41 3.14 1.12
N GLY A 63 -2.39 2.33 1.35
CA GLY A 63 -2.33 1.00 0.78
C GLY A 63 -1.14 0.21 1.27
N ALA A 64 -0.91 -0.91 0.60
CA ALA A 64 0.23 -1.78 0.84
C ALA A 64 0.83 -2.28 -0.48
N VAL A 65 2.15 -2.51 -0.46
CA VAL A 65 2.92 -3.12 -1.54
C VAL A 65 3.57 -4.39 -0.98
N TYR A 66 3.34 -5.50 -1.67
CA TYR A 66 3.92 -6.80 -1.42
C TYR A 66 5.19 -6.94 -2.25
N GLY A 67 6.34 -6.91 -1.58
CA GLY A 67 7.66 -6.97 -2.22
C GLY A 67 8.43 -8.20 -1.79
N LYS A 68 9.41 -8.61 -2.60
CA LYS A 68 10.38 -9.63 -2.17
C LYS A 68 11.10 -9.14 -0.92
N ARG A 69 11.16 -10.01 0.08
CA ARG A 69 11.87 -9.73 1.33
C ARG A 69 13.35 -9.51 1.05
N ILE A 70 13.86 -8.32 1.40
CA ILE A 70 15.30 -8.06 1.38
C ILE A 70 15.88 -8.58 2.68
N LEU A 71 16.55 -9.73 2.63
CA LEU A 71 17.34 -10.22 3.75
C LEU A 71 18.53 -9.27 3.92
N LYS A 72 18.48 -8.41 4.95
CA LYS A 72 19.65 -7.63 5.35
C LYS A 72 20.74 -8.61 5.83
N PRO A 73 22.00 -8.44 5.36
CA PRO A 73 23.11 -9.32 5.72
C PRO A 73 23.44 -9.27 7.21
#